data_AF-A0A182KCN7-F1
#
_entry.id   AF-A0A182KCN7-F1
#
_cell.length_a   1.000
_cell.length_b   1.000
_cell.length_c   1.000
_cell.angle_alpha   90.00
_cell.angle_beta   90.00
_cell.angle_gamma   90.00
#
_symmetry.space_group_name_H-M   'P 1'
#
loop_
_entity.id
_entity.type
_entity.pdbx_description
1 polymer ?
#
loop_
_entity_poly.entity_id
_entity_poly.type
_entity_poly.pdbx_seq_one_letter_code
_entity_poly.pdbx_strand_id
1 'polypeptide(L)'
;MGKKANTELQTRLQAVNDEMEFYMELFNIPESKEDEGDDSDYLLDGDDEPKKKVMKRTKDTEEDKEHQHMVKRNKIISKHMGRKGKATTDPHKIERKKLKKEKQMKKKLKNISMTAIKQEQERSKLIEHKPLAVKQEKKPGPMFNAEGKIVFSKVQLDESDVTKKGIETDTKKLLKKVLDNKKQLAELKESGDLEKYAEIKKKQAWDKAMAKTSGQKVRDDPELLVKKIVQRKKQIKKSKEQWKERAQKIEHQQKQRQKERTANIKDRAQKKKNTKLKRMAKKGRVIPGF
;
A
#
# COMPACT_ATOMS: atom_id res chain seq x y z
N MET A 1 59.60 -17.22 21.04
CA MET A 1 58.39 -18.05 20.81
C MET A 1 57.42 -17.42 19.81
N GLY A 2 57.11 -16.11 19.86
CA GLY A 2 56.08 -15.49 18.98
C GLY A 2 56.36 -15.50 17.47
N LYS A 3 57.62 -15.41 17.02
CA LYS A 3 57.95 -15.42 15.58
C LYS A 3 57.62 -16.75 14.90
N LYS A 4 57.77 -17.88 15.62
CA LYS A 4 57.45 -19.23 15.11
C LYS A 4 55.93 -19.44 14.97
N ALA A 5 55.15 -18.93 15.92
CA ALA A 5 53.69 -18.97 15.85
C ALA A 5 53.14 -18.15 14.68
N ASN A 6 53.74 -17.00 14.37
CA ASN A 6 53.35 -16.20 13.20
C ASN A 6 53.69 -16.90 11.87
N THR A 7 54.85 -17.56 11.77
CA THR A 7 55.19 -18.34 10.56
C THR A 7 54.27 -19.55 10.39
N GLU A 8 53.88 -20.20 11.48
CA GLU A 8 52.90 -21.30 11.46
C GLU A 8 51.50 -20.83 11.06
N LEU A 9 51.09 -19.63 11.51
CA LEU A 9 49.82 -19.05 11.10
C LEU A 9 49.84 -18.66 9.61
N GLN A 10 50.93 -18.07 9.14
CA GLN A 10 51.09 -17.67 7.74
C GLN A 10 51.09 -18.87 6.79
N THR A 11 51.77 -19.95 7.17
CA THR A 11 51.76 -21.21 6.38
C THR A 11 50.39 -21.86 6.35
N ARG A 12 49.63 -21.83 7.46
CA ARG A 12 48.23 -22.30 7.48
C ARG A 12 47.31 -21.46 6.61
N LEU A 13 47.43 -20.13 6.65
CA LEU A 13 46.63 -19.24 5.81
C LEU A 13 46.95 -19.45 4.33
N GLN A 14 48.22 -19.67 4.01
CA GLN A 14 48.65 -19.96 2.65
C GLN A 14 48.07 -21.29 2.15
N ALA A 15 48.11 -22.35 2.98
CA ALA A 15 47.48 -23.63 2.65
C ALA A 15 45.96 -23.53 2.43
N VAL A 16 45.25 -22.70 3.21
CA VAL A 16 43.80 -22.46 3.02
C VAL A 16 43.53 -21.71 1.72
N ASN A 17 44.36 -20.73 1.37
CA ASN A 17 44.22 -20.01 0.10
C ASN A 17 44.47 -20.96 -1.09
N ASP A 18 45.50 -21.81 -1.02
CA ASP A 18 45.79 -22.80 -2.06
C ASP A 18 44.64 -23.81 -2.23
N GLU A 19 43.99 -24.22 -1.12
CA GLU A 19 42.81 -25.08 -1.16
C GLU A 19 41.60 -24.39 -1.80
N MET A 20 41.41 -23.10 -1.52
CA MET A 20 40.35 -22.29 -2.13
C MET A 20 40.57 -22.09 -3.64
N GLU A 21 41.79 -21.80 -4.06
CA GLU A 21 42.16 -21.70 -5.49
C GLU A 21 41.93 -23.05 -6.21
N PHE A 22 42.33 -24.16 -5.58
CA PHE A 22 42.06 -25.50 -6.10
C PHE A 22 40.56 -25.75 -6.29
N TYR A 23 39.70 -25.37 -5.33
CA TYR A 23 38.24 -25.49 -5.51
C TYR A 23 37.70 -24.55 -6.60
N MET A 24 38.22 -23.32 -6.72
CA MET A 24 37.81 -22.38 -7.77
C MET A 24 38.10 -22.94 -9.17
N GLU A 25 39.27 -23.55 -9.34
CA GLU A 25 39.71 -24.18 -10.59
C GLU A 25 38.95 -25.49 -10.86
N LEU A 26 38.75 -26.35 -9.84
CA LEU A 26 38.04 -27.62 -9.98
C LEU A 26 36.57 -27.43 -10.39
N PHE A 27 35.93 -26.37 -9.90
CA PHE A 27 34.54 -26.08 -10.23
C PHE A 27 34.37 -25.25 -11.50
N ASN A 28 35.46 -24.84 -12.19
CA ASN A 28 35.44 -23.97 -13.36
C ASN A 28 34.36 -22.90 -13.22
N ILE A 29 34.32 -22.24 -12.06
CA ILE A 29 33.35 -21.17 -11.81
C ILE A 29 33.70 -20.12 -12.86
N PRO A 30 32.82 -19.85 -13.85
CA PRO A 30 33.13 -18.83 -14.83
C PRO A 30 33.36 -17.56 -14.02
N GLU A 31 34.55 -16.95 -14.15
CA GLU A 31 34.74 -15.56 -13.77
C GLU A 31 33.50 -14.85 -14.30
N SER A 32 32.74 -14.25 -13.37
CA SER A 32 31.45 -13.67 -13.67
C SER A 32 31.55 -13.00 -15.01
N LYS A 33 30.77 -13.45 -16.01
CA LYS A 33 30.75 -12.83 -17.34
C LYS A 33 30.88 -11.34 -17.09
N GLU A 34 32.02 -10.76 -17.48
CA GLU A 34 32.03 -9.34 -17.77
C GLU A 34 30.90 -9.23 -18.79
N ASP A 35 29.80 -8.61 -18.38
CA ASP A 35 28.74 -8.29 -19.29
C ASP A 35 29.39 -7.31 -20.28
N GLU A 36 30.01 -7.86 -21.32
CA GLU A 36 30.18 -7.30 -22.66
C GLU A 36 28.80 -7.12 -23.34
N GLY A 37 27.73 -7.09 -22.53
CA GLY A 37 26.47 -6.49 -22.90
C GLY A 37 26.72 -4.99 -22.81
N ASP A 38 26.95 -4.40 -23.98
CA ASP A 38 26.92 -2.96 -24.19
C ASP A 38 25.82 -2.32 -23.33
N ASP A 39 26.24 -1.69 -22.22
CA ASP A 39 25.35 -0.96 -21.31
C ASP A 39 24.65 0.21 -22.04
N SER A 40 24.98 0.47 -23.32
CA SER A 40 24.22 1.35 -24.20
C SER A 40 22.78 0.89 -24.46
N ASP A 41 22.44 -0.41 -24.37
CA ASP A 41 21.04 -0.86 -24.51
C ASP A 41 20.21 -0.56 -23.25
N TYR A 42 20.86 -0.23 -22.12
CA TYR A 42 20.24 0.19 -20.86
C TYR A 42 20.40 1.67 -20.54
N LEU A 43 21.35 2.37 -21.17
CA LEU A 43 21.26 3.82 -21.28
C LEU A 43 20.12 4.12 -22.25
N LEU A 44 19.07 4.77 -21.75
CA LEU A 44 18.14 5.48 -22.62
C LEU A 44 18.99 6.40 -23.49
N ASP A 45 19.11 6.07 -24.79
CA ASP A 45 19.61 7.01 -25.78
C ASP A 45 18.93 8.33 -25.49
N GLY A 46 19.74 9.32 -25.13
CA GLY A 46 19.35 10.71 -25.05
C GLY A 46 19.09 11.26 -26.45
N ASP A 47 18.40 10.49 -27.29
CA ASP A 47 17.69 11.02 -28.42
C ASP A 47 16.63 11.95 -27.85
N ASP A 48 16.72 13.21 -28.26
CA ASP A 48 15.61 14.14 -28.31
C ASP A 48 14.37 13.41 -28.85
N GLU A 49 13.60 12.77 -27.96
CA GLU A 49 12.28 12.29 -28.31
C GLU A 49 11.57 13.53 -28.85
N PRO A 50 11.06 13.52 -30.10
CA PRO A 50 10.27 14.63 -30.59
C PRO A 50 9.08 14.71 -29.66
N LYS A 51 9.10 15.69 -28.74
CA LYS A 51 8.05 15.96 -27.77
C LYS A 51 6.74 15.78 -28.52
N LYS A 52 6.02 14.68 -28.26
CA LYS A 52 4.73 14.43 -28.91
C LYS A 52 3.97 15.72 -28.75
N LYS A 53 3.65 16.38 -29.87
CA LYS A 53 2.85 17.61 -29.85
C LYS A 53 1.54 17.22 -29.18
N VAL A 54 1.46 17.44 -27.87
CA VAL A 54 0.22 17.34 -27.13
C VAL A 54 -0.64 18.39 -27.78
N MET A 55 -1.61 17.96 -28.60
CA MET A 55 -2.58 18.86 -29.19
C MET A 55 -3.11 19.71 -28.04
N LYS A 56 -2.80 21.02 -28.07
CA LYS A 56 -3.37 21.97 -27.14
C LYS A 56 -4.87 21.84 -27.33
N ARG A 57 -5.56 21.31 -26.31
CA ARG A 57 -7.01 21.14 -26.36
C ARG A 57 -7.58 22.51 -26.68
N THR A 58 -8.25 22.62 -27.83
CA THR A 58 -9.03 23.81 -28.16
C THR A 58 -10.02 24.04 -27.02
N LYS A 59 -10.29 25.29 -26.66
CA LYS A 59 -11.28 25.58 -25.63
C LYS A 59 -12.60 24.95 -26.09
N ASP A 60 -13.15 24.03 -25.30
CA ASP A 60 -14.41 23.35 -25.61
C ASP A 60 -15.48 24.42 -25.92
N THR A 61 -16.04 24.37 -27.14
CA THR A 61 -17.17 25.21 -27.55
C THR A 61 -18.37 24.91 -26.64
N GLU A 62 -19.32 25.84 -26.50
CA GLU A 62 -20.47 25.65 -25.61
C GLU A 62 -21.27 24.38 -25.96
N GLU A 63 -21.40 24.08 -27.25
CA GLU A 63 -22.03 22.85 -27.76
C GLU A 63 -21.32 21.56 -27.30
N ASP A 64 -19.98 21.57 -27.23
CA ASP A 64 -19.19 20.42 -26.74
C ASP A 64 -19.40 20.19 -25.25
N LYS A 65 -19.54 21.27 -24.47
CA LYS A 65 -19.87 21.19 -23.03
C LYS A 65 -21.27 20.63 -22.86
N GLU A 66 -22.24 21.10 -23.62
CA GLU A 66 -23.61 20.59 -23.59
C GLU A 66 -23.69 19.12 -23.95
N HIS A 67 -22.99 18.69 -25.00
CA HIS A 67 -22.90 17.29 -25.38
C HIS A 67 -22.26 16.43 -24.27
N GLN A 68 -21.18 16.91 -23.64
CA GLN A 68 -20.59 16.23 -22.47
C GLN A 68 -21.57 16.16 -21.30
N HIS A 69 -22.31 17.23 -21.03
CA HIS A 69 -23.34 17.26 -19.98
C HIS A 69 -24.47 16.28 -20.28
N MET A 70 -24.92 16.17 -21.53
CA MET A 70 -25.93 15.23 -21.97
C MET A 70 -25.44 13.78 -21.84
N VAL A 71 -24.21 13.47 -22.27
CA VAL A 71 -23.60 12.14 -22.08
C VAL A 71 -23.47 11.79 -20.59
N LYS A 72 -23.08 12.74 -19.75
CA LYS A 72 -23.02 12.56 -18.28
C LYS A 72 -24.41 12.28 -17.70
N ARG A 73 -25.44 13.06 -18.08
CA ARG A 73 -26.84 12.83 -17.65
C ARG A 73 -27.33 11.45 -18.08
N ASN A 74 -27.17 11.08 -19.36
CA ASN A 74 -27.58 9.79 -19.89
C ASN A 74 -26.88 8.62 -19.18
N LYS A 75 -25.61 8.78 -18.81
CA LYS A 75 -24.85 7.79 -18.04
C LYS A 75 -25.33 7.67 -16.59
N ILE A 76 -25.72 8.78 -15.96
CA ILE A 76 -26.32 8.78 -14.62
C ILE A 76 -27.68 8.10 -14.65
N ILE A 77 -28.54 8.44 -15.62
CA ILE A 77 -29.86 7.84 -15.81
C ILE A 77 -29.74 6.33 -16.06
N SER A 78 -28.85 5.91 -16.95
CA SER A 78 -28.62 4.48 -17.23
C SER A 78 -28.15 3.70 -15.99
N LYS A 79 -27.26 4.30 -15.18
CA LYS A 79 -26.82 3.70 -13.91
C LYS A 79 -27.93 3.65 -12.86
N HIS A 80 -28.81 4.65 -12.81
CA HIS A 80 -29.97 4.69 -11.92
C HIS A 80 -31.01 3.63 -12.30
N MET A 81 -31.32 3.50 -13.59
CA MET A 81 -32.21 2.47 -14.11
C MET A 81 -31.65 1.07 -13.89
N GLY A 82 -30.34 0.86 -14.11
CA GLY A 82 -29.67 -0.40 -13.80
C GLY A 82 -29.60 -0.74 -12.29
N ARG A 83 -29.67 0.27 -11.41
CA ARG A 83 -29.80 0.08 -9.95
C ARG A 83 -31.24 -0.25 -9.55
N LYS A 84 -32.24 0.38 -10.19
CA LYS A 84 -33.66 0.05 -10.00
C LYS A 84 -34.00 -1.37 -10.48
N GLY A 85 -33.42 -1.82 -11.60
CA GLY A 85 -33.56 -3.21 -12.09
C GLY A 85 -32.87 -4.27 -11.22
N LYS A 86 -32.02 -3.87 -10.26
CA LYS A 86 -31.41 -4.74 -9.24
C LYS A 86 -32.05 -4.60 -7.86
N ALA A 87 -33.13 -3.83 -7.73
CA ALA A 87 -33.96 -3.87 -6.54
C ALA A 87 -34.66 -5.23 -6.50
N THR A 88 -34.47 -5.97 -5.41
CA THR A 88 -35.09 -7.27 -5.20
C THR A 88 -36.60 -7.06 -5.10
N THR A 89 -37.38 -7.76 -5.94
CA THR A 89 -38.86 -7.64 -6.03
C THR A 89 -39.61 -8.02 -4.74
N ASP A 90 -38.91 -8.57 -3.75
CA ASP A 90 -39.48 -9.07 -2.49
C ASP A 90 -39.67 -7.93 -1.46
N PRO A 91 -40.92 -7.55 -1.14
CA PRO A 91 -41.25 -6.44 -0.24
C PRO A 91 -40.72 -6.65 1.18
N HIS A 92 -40.72 -7.89 1.67
CA HIS A 92 -40.21 -8.23 3.02
C HIS A 92 -38.70 -7.99 3.15
N LYS A 93 -37.95 -8.16 2.05
CA LYS A 93 -36.50 -7.91 2.03
C LYS A 93 -36.16 -6.42 2.06
N ILE A 94 -37.03 -5.56 1.53
CA ILE A 94 -36.90 -4.10 1.58
C ILE A 94 -37.17 -3.59 3.00
N GLU A 95 -38.25 -4.07 3.63
CA GLU A 95 -38.58 -3.73 5.02
C GLU A 95 -37.49 -4.17 5.99
N ARG A 96 -36.98 -5.41 5.85
CA ARG A 96 -35.87 -5.90 6.67
C ARG A 96 -34.60 -5.05 6.53
N LYS A 97 -34.33 -4.52 5.34
CA LYS A 97 -33.20 -3.59 5.10
C LYS A 97 -33.45 -2.22 5.74
N LYS A 98 -34.67 -1.67 5.66
CA LYS A 98 -35.04 -0.40 6.32
C LYS A 98 -34.91 -0.53 7.85
N LEU A 99 -35.50 -1.58 8.42
CA LEU A 99 -35.43 -1.87 9.86
C LEU A 99 -33.98 -2.07 10.34
N LYS A 100 -33.13 -2.71 9.53
CA LYS A 100 -31.70 -2.89 9.86
C LYS A 100 -30.94 -1.56 9.86
N LYS A 101 -31.23 -0.66 8.91
CA LYS A 101 -30.63 0.69 8.87
C LYS A 101 -31.08 1.53 10.07
N GLU A 102 -32.37 1.48 10.41
CA GLU A 102 -32.92 2.18 11.56
C GLU A 102 -32.31 1.69 12.89
N LYS A 103 -32.22 0.37 13.08
CA LYS A 103 -31.53 -0.22 14.24
C LYS A 103 -30.06 0.20 14.33
N GLN A 104 -29.37 0.33 13.20
CA GLN A 104 -27.98 0.83 13.16
C GLN A 104 -27.89 2.31 13.53
N MET A 105 -28.80 3.15 13.04
CA MET A 105 -28.85 4.57 13.40
C MET A 105 -29.17 4.76 14.87
N LYS A 106 -30.15 4.03 15.42
CA LYS A 106 -30.49 4.06 16.85
C LYS A 106 -29.32 3.62 17.73
N LYS A 107 -28.54 2.62 17.30
CA LYS A 107 -27.29 2.21 17.99
C LYS A 107 -26.23 3.31 17.94
N LYS A 108 -26.05 3.98 16.80
CA LYS A 108 -25.09 5.10 16.69
C LYS A 108 -25.48 6.27 17.59
N LEU A 109 -26.75 6.64 17.64
CA LEU A 109 -27.26 7.70 18.51
C LEU A 109 -27.05 7.36 20.00
N LYS A 110 -27.34 6.12 20.41
CA LYS A 110 -27.05 5.65 21.78
C LYS A 110 -25.56 5.69 22.11
N ASN A 111 -24.68 5.32 21.17
CA ASN A 111 -23.25 5.38 21.41
C ASN A 111 -22.77 6.83 21.55
N ILE A 112 -23.28 7.75 20.73
CA ILE A 112 -22.97 9.18 20.83
C ILE A 112 -23.44 9.74 22.19
N SER A 113 -24.66 9.41 22.62
CA SER A 113 -25.15 9.85 23.93
C SER A 113 -24.33 9.28 25.09
N MET A 114 -23.97 8.00 25.03
CA MET A 114 -23.10 7.37 26.04
C MET A 114 -21.70 7.97 26.07
N THR A 115 -21.14 8.34 24.92
CA THR A 115 -19.84 9.04 24.87
C THR A 115 -19.93 10.46 25.41
N ALA A 116 -21.03 11.18 25.17
CA ALA A 116 -21.25 12.51 25.73
C ALA A 116 -21.39 12.46 27.26
N ILE A 117 -22.20 11.54 27.79
CA ILE A 117 -22.35 11.32 29.24
C ILE A 117 -21.01 10.95 29.88
N LYS A 118 -20.22 10.08 29.24
CA LYS A 118 -18.90 9.71 29.75
C LYS A 118 -17.95 10.90 29.76
N GLN A 119 -17.94 11.73 28.72
CA GLN A 119 -17.12 12.94 28.66
C GLN A 119 -17.53 13.96 29.73
N GLU A 120 -18.82 14.09 30.02
CA GLU A 120 -19.35 14.97 31.06
C GLU A 120 -18.99 14.45 32.47
N GLN A 121 -19.05 13.14 32.70
CA GLN A 121 -18.58 12.51 33.93
C GLN A 121 -17.07 12.71 34.15
N GLU A 122 -16.24 12.54 33.12
CA GLU A 122 -14.80 12.82 33.21
C GLU A 122 -14.53 14.32 33.47
N ARG A 123 -15.32 15.23 32.89
CA ARG A 123 -15.25 16.67 33.17
C ARG A 123 -15.65 17.01 34.60
N SER A 124 -16.72 16.41 35.13
CA SER A 124 -17.16 16.62 36.52
C SER A 124 -16.12 16.12 37.53
N LYS A 125 -15.46 14.98 37.27
CA LYS A 125 -14.38 14.44 38.11
C LYS A 125 -13.12 15.33 38.12
N LEU A 126 -12.90 16.12 37.07
CA LEU A 126 -11.80 17.09 37.00
C LEU A 126 -12.09 18.40 37.75
N ILE A 127 -13.34 18.67 38.14
CA ILE A 127 -13.73 19.93 38.81
C ILE A 127 -13.58 19.84 40.34
N GLU A 128 -13.56 18.64 40.94
CA GLU A 128 -13.53 18.47 42.42
C GLU A 128 -12.13 18.49 43.07
N HIS A 129 -11.04 18.69 42.33
CA HIS A 129 -9.69 18.84 42.92
C HIS A 129 -9.02 20.17 42.56
N LYS A 130 -9.11 21.13 43.51
CA LYS A 130 -8.27 22.34 43.73
C LYS A 130 -8.04 23.34 42.57
N PRO A 131 -8.12 24.66 42.83
CA PRO A 131 -7.92 25.68 41.81
C PRO A 131 -6.42 25.82 41.49
N LEU A 132 -5.98 25.25 40.37
CA LEU A 132 -4.70 25.60 39.76
C LEU A 132 -4.93 26.66 38.67
N ALA A 133 -4.07 27.68 38.72
CA ALA A 133 -4.03 28.85 37.86
C ALA A 133 -4.54 28.60 36.43
N VAL A 134 -5.58 29.36 36.07
CA VAL A 134 -6.14 29.46 34.73
C VAL A 134 -5.01 29.83 33.77
N LYS A 135 -4.53 28.84 33.03
CA LYS A 135 -3.73 29.05 31.83
C LYS A 135 -4.63 29.84 30.88
N GLN A 136 -4.32 31.12 30.67
CA GLN A 136 -5.09 32.01 29.80
C GLN A 136 -5.25 31.34 28.43
N GLU A 137 -6.47 30.92 28.12
CA GLU A 137 -6.83 30.49 26.78
C GLU A 137 -6.70 31.72 25.88
N LYS A 138 -5.76 31.66 24.92
CA LYS A 138 -5.66 32.66 23.87
C LYS A 138 -7.00 32.64 23.13
N LYS A 139 -7.73 33.75 23.15
CA LYS A 139 -8.99 33.91 22.42
C LYS A 139 -8.74 33.53 20.95
N PRO A 140 -9.57 32.67 20.33
CA PRO A 140 -9.43 32.41 18.91
C PRO A 140 -9.62 33.72 18.15
N GLY A 141 -8.67 34.04 17.26
CA GLY A 141 -8.75 35.23 16.42
C GLY A 141 -10.06 35.27 15.60
N PRO A 142 -10.49 36.47 15.17
CA PRO A 142 -11.75 36.65 14.46
C PRO A 142 -11.80 35.77 13.20
N MET A 143 -12.83 34.92 13.08
CA MET A 143 -13.08 34.02 11.93
C MET A 143 -13.63 34.76 10.69
N PHE A 144 -13.23 36.02 10.52
CA PHE A 144 -13.74 36.92 9.50
C PHE A 144 -12.58 37.45 8.66
N ASN A 145 -12.71 37.34 7.34
CA ASN A 145 -11.91 38.16 6.45
C ASN A 145 -12.28 39.65 6.70
N ALA A 146 -11.40 40.59 6.34
CA ALA A 146 -11.62 42.04 6.51
C ALA A 146 -12.95 42.58 5.92
N GLU A 147 -13.64 41.80 5.08
CA GLU A 147 -14.91 42.13 4.42
C GLU A 147 -16.20 41.60 5.08
N GLY A 148 -16.18 41.03 6.29
CA GLY A 148 -17.47 40.70 6.92
C GLY A 148 -18.09 39.34 6.52
N LYS A 149 -17.35 38.44 5.84
CA LYS A 149 -17.91 37.16 5.34
C LYS A 149 -17.45 35.97 6.18
N ILE A 150 -18.40 35.16 6.66
CA ILE A 150 -18.13 33.90 7.40
C ILE A 150 -17.52 32.88 6.43
N VAL A 151 -16.24 32.56 6.61
CA VAL A 151 -15.56 31.51 5.83
C VAL A 151 -15.70 30.19 6.56
N PHE A 152 -16.41 29.22 5.96
CA PHE A 152 -16.49 27.86 6.49
C PHE A 152 -15.10 27.21 6.49
N SER A 153 -14.51 27.09 7.68
CA SER A 153 -13.49 26.08 8.06
C SER A 153 -12.40 25.83 7.01
N LYS A 154 -11.55 26.83 6.73
CA LYS A 154 -10.17 26.53 6.35
C LYS A 154 -9.41 26.31 7.65
N VAL A 155 -9.25 25.05 8.07
CA VAL A 155 -8.39 24.68 9.20
C VAL A 155 -7.00 25.24 8.91
N GLN A 156 -6.62 26.30 9.61
CA GLN A 156 -5.24 26.77 9.67
C GLN A 156 -4.55 25.85 10.67
N LEU A 157 -3.77 24.90 10.15
CA LEU A 157 -2.84 24.13 10.97
C LEU A 157 -1.66 25.05 11.22
N ASP A 158 -1.49 25.50 12.46
CA ASP A 158 -0.33 26.29 12.86
C ASP A 158 0.93 25.48 12.54
N GLU A 159 1.88 26.08 11.82
CA GLU A 159 3.14 25.45 11.39
C GLU A 159 4.06 25.05 12.59
N SER A 160 3.65 25.41 13.81
CA SER A 160 4.31 25.10 15.08
C SER A 160 3.76 23.86 15.81
N ASP A 161 2.77 23.16 15.24
CA ASP A 161 2.36 21.84 15.71
C ASP A 161 3.45 20.81 15.33
N VAL A 162 4.52 20.78 16.12
CA VAL A 162 5.57 19.78 16.02
C VAL A 162 4.90 18.41 16.08
N THR A 163 4.88 17.70 14.96
CA THR A 163 4.33 16.34 14.90
C THR A 163 5.00 15.52 16.01
N LYS A 164 4.25 15.25 17.08
CA LYS A 164 4.74 14.40 18.16
C LYS A 164 5.16 13.10 17.49
N LYS A 165 6.45 12.77 17.54
CA LYS A 165 6.98 11.54 16.96
C LYS A 165 6.15 10.40 17.53
N GLY A 166 5.29 9.84 16.69
CA GLY A 166 4.42 8.74 17.10
C GLY A 166 5.27 7.60 17.64
N ILE A 167 4.71 6.82 18.56
CA ILE A 167 5.36 5.61 19.09
C ILE A 167 5.83 4.79 17.88
N GLU A 168 7.10 4.41 17.83
CA GLU A 168 7.62 3.62 16.73
C GLU A 168 6.83 2.30 16.61
N THR A 169 6.23 2.08 15.44
CA THR A 169 5.40 0.89 15.17
C THR A 169 6.07 -0.10 14.21
N ASP A 170 7.25 0.25 13.68
CA ASP A 170 8.01 -0.55 12.73
C ASP A 170 8.59 -1.80 13.38
N THR A 171 8.00 -2.96 13.10
CA THR A 171 8.38 -4.24 13.72
C THR A 171 9.85 -4.62 13.53
N LYS A 172 10.47 -4.21 12.41
CA LYS A 172 11.90 -4.43 12.15
C LYS A 172 12.79 -3.59 13.06
N LYS A 173 12.44 -2.31 13.26
CA LYS A 173 13.19 -1.40 14.14
C LYS A 173 13.05 -1.84 15.60
N LEU A 174 11.83 -2.22 16.00
CA LEU A 174 11.59 -2.79 17.34
C LEU A 174 12.43 -4.06 17.57
N LEU A 175 12.48 -4.96 16.58
CA LEU A 175 13.30 -6.17 16.71
C LEU A 175 14.79 -5.83 16.86
N LYS A 176 15.31 -4.87 16.07
CA LYS A 176 16.70 -4.40 16.22
C LYS A 176 16.96 -3.87 17.63
N LYS A 177 16.11 -2.96 18.12
CA LYS A 177 16.23 -2.42 19.49
C LYS A 177 16.25 -3.50 20.56
N VAL A 178 15.39 -4.51 20.45
CA VAL A 178 15.36 -5.65 21.39
C VAL A 178 16.66 -6.45 21.33
N LEU A 179 17.20 -6.69 20.13
CA LEU A 179 18.45 -7.42 19.96
C LEU A 179 19.65 -6.60 20.46
N ASP A 180 19.70 -5.31 20.17
CA ASP A 180 20.78 -4.42 20.60
C ASP A 180 20.79 -4.30 22.13
N ASN A 181 19.63 -4.14 22.77
CA ASN A 181 19.52 -4.17 24.24
C ASN A 181 19.99 -5.49 24.84
N LYS A 182 19.69 -6.63 24.18
CA LYS A 182 20.16 -7.94 24.64
C LYS A 182 21.66 -8.09 24.50
N LYS A 183 22.25 -7.57 23.42
CA LYS A 183 23.71 -7.57 23.20
C LYS A 183 24.42 -6.73 24.24
N GLN A 184 23.98 -5.50 24.46
CA GLN A 184 24.56 -4.62 25.50
C GLN A 184 24.52 -5.27 26.89
N LEU A 185 23.42 -5.94 27.23
CA LEU A 185 23.30 -6.69 28.49
C LEU A 185 24.21 -7.93 28.54
N ALA A 186 24.49 -8.56 27.41
CA ALA A 186 25.41 -9.70 27.33
C ALA A 186 26.88 -9.24 27.44
N GLU A 187 27.25 -8.17 26.73
CA GLU A 187 28.59 -7.55 26.78
C GLU A 187 28.94 -7.11 28.21
N LEU A 188 28.02 -6.46 28.92
CA LEU A 188 28.22 -6.08 30.34
C LEU A 188 28.34 -7.28 31.28
N LYS A 189 27.74 -8.42 30.92
CA LYS A 189 27.86 -9.65 31.69
C LYS A 189 29.21 -10.32 31.44
N GLU A 190 29.69 -10.29 30.20
CA GLU A 190 30.99 -10.83 29.78
C GLU A 190 32.15 -9.98 30.31
N SER A 191 31.99 -8.66 30.41
CA SER A 191 33.00 -7.75 30.95
C SER A 191 33.18 -7.84 32.47
N GLY A 192 32.37 -8.63 33.18
CA GLY A 192 32.47 -8.84 34.63
C GLY A 192 31.79 -7.76 35.50
N ASP A 193 31.18 -6.74 34.91
CA ASP A 193 30.51 -5.63 35.59
C ASP A 193 29.09 -6.02 36.05
N LEU A 194 29.01 -7.00 36.97
CA LEU A 194 27.75 -7.58 37.48
C LEU A 194 26.83 -6.55 38.17
N GLU A 195 27.41 -5.57 38.87
CA GLU A 195 26.66 -4.53 39.57
C GLU A 195 25.94 -3.59 38.59
N LYS A 196 26.68 -3.07 37.59
CA LYS A 196 26.09 -2.24 36.52
C LYS A 196 25.07 -3.01 35.70
N TYR A 197 25.31 -4.29 35.41
CA TYR A 197 24.33 -5.16 34.76
C TYR A 197 23.02 -5.24 35.55
N ALA A 198 23.10 -5.47 36.86
CA ALA A 198 21.92 -5.57 37.72
C ALA A 198 21.16 -4.25 37.80
N GLU A 199 21.86 -3.12 37.88
CA GLU A 199 21.25 -1.79 37.87
C GLU A 199 20.53 -1.48 36.56
N ILE A 200 21.19 -1.69 35.41
CA ILE A 200 20.60 -1.42 34.10
C ILE A 200 19.38 -2.32 33.87
N LYS A 201 19.47 -3.60 34.24
CA LYS A 201 18.34 -4.53 34.15
C LYS A 201 17.16 -4.09 35.03
N LYS A 202 17.43 -3.63 36.26
CA LYS A 202 16.40 -3.08 37.17
C LYS A 202 15.76 -1.82 36.59
N LYS A 203 16.57 -0.85 36.10
CA LYS A 203 16.09 0.37 35.45
C LYS A 203 15.18 0.06 34.27
N GLN A 204 15.63 -0.82 33.36
CA GLN A 204 14.80 -1.27 32.22
C GLN A 204 13.50 -1.96 32.64
N ALA A 205 13.51 -2.74 33.73
CA ALA A 205 12.29 -3.37 34.24
C ALA A 205 11.30 -2.35 34.79
N TRP A 206 11.78 -1.35 35.53
CA TRP A 206 10.97 -0.25 36.05
C TRP A 206 10.40 0.64 34.94
N ASP A 207 11.21 1.00 33.95
CA ASP A 207 10.76 1.79 32.81
C ASP A 207 9.66 1.06 32.03
N LYS A 208 9.80 -0.27 31.84
CA LYS A 208 8.78 -1.11 31.20
C LYS A 208 7.49 -1.17 32.03
N ALA A 209 7.59 -1.26 33.35
CA ALA A 209 6.43 -1.24 34.23
C ALA A 209 5.71 0.10 34.15
N MET A 210 6.44 1.21 34.24
CA MET A 210 5.90 2.58 34.13
C MET A 210 5.28 2.87 32.75
N ALA A 211 5.88 2.37 31.68
CA ALA A 211 5.31 2.48 30.33
C ALA A 211 4.01 1.67 30.20
N LYS A 212 3.92 0.49 30.83
CA LYS A 212 2.67 -0.28 30.84
C LYS A 212 1.57 0.41 31.65
N THR A 213 1.89 0.98 32.81
CA THR A 213 0.91 1.70 33.65
C THR A 213 0.45 3.01 33.00
N SER A 214 1.30 3.70 32.24
CA SER A 214 0.91 4.88 31.46
C SER A 214 0.02 4.56 30.25
N GLY A 215 -0.25 3.27 29.99
CA GLY A 215 -1.06 2.79 28.88
C GLY A 215 -0.29 2.62 27.56
N GLN A 216 1.04 2.77 27.57
CA GLN A 216 1.87 2.52 26.40
C GLN A 216 1.99 1.01 26.13
N LYS A 217 1.71 0.60 24.88
CA LYS A 217 1.83 -0.79 24.45
C LYS A 217 3.29 -1.16 24.17
N VAL A 218 3.99 -1.63 25.20
CA VAL A 218 5.36 -2.17 25.11
C VAL A 218 5.38 -3.44 24.26
N ARG A 219 6.26 -3.51 23.25
CA ARG A 219 6.33 -4.59 22.24
C ARG A 219 7.74 -5.08 22.07
N ASP A 220 8.23 -5.81 23.07
CA ASP A 220 9.64 -6.16 23.18
C ASP A 220 9.93 -7.65 22.95
N ASP A 221 8.90 -8.47 22.71
CA ASP A 221 9.06 -9.92 22.55
C ASP A 221 9.65 -10.26 21.17
N PRO A 222 10.89 -10.79 21.10
CA PRO A 222 11.58 -10.99 19.82
C PRO A 222 10.87 -12.02 18.95
N GLU A 223 10.36 -13.11 19.53
CA GLU A 223 9.66 -14.14 18.78
C GLU A 223 8.36 -13.63 18.15
N LEU A 224 7.59 -12.82 18.88
CA LEU A 224 6.35 -12.24 18.37
C LEU A 224 6.64 -11.22 17.26
N LEU A 225 7.70 -10.42 17.41
CA LEU A 225 8.15 -9.49 16.38
C LEU A 225 8.58 -10.22 15.10
N VAL A 226 9.34 -11.31 15.22
CA VAL A 226 9.73 -12.16 14.08
C VAL A 226 8.51 -12.79 13.42
N LYS A 227 7.60 -13.40 14.20
CA LYS A 227 6.33 -13.98 13.69
C LYS A 227 5.52 -12.94 12.92
N LYS A 228 5.42 -11.71 13.44
CA LYS A 228 4.72 -10.60 12.78
C LYS A 228 5.38 -10.17 11.47
N ILE A 229 6.72 -10.14 11.41
CA ILE A 229 7.46 -9.89 10.17
C ILE A 229 7.16 -10.98 9.12
N VAL A 230 7.18 -12.25 9.52
CA VAL A 230 6.89 -13.38 8.63
C VAL A 230 5.44 -13.33 8.12
N GLN A 231 4.48 -13.04 8.99
CA GLN A 231 3.08 -12.85 8.59
C GLN A 231 2.92 -11.72 7.58
N ARG A 232 3.59 -10.57 7.80
CA ARG A 232 3.58 -9.46 6.84
C ARG A 232 4.18 -9.87 5.49
N LYS A 233 5.28 -10.62 5.48
CA LYS A 233 5.85 -11.18 4.24
C LYS A 233 4.86 -12.10 3.52
N LYS A 234 4.18 -12.99 4.24
CA LYS A 234 3.14 -13.88 3.68
C LYS A 234 1.97 -13.09 3.07
N GLN A 235 1.50 -12.04 3.74
CA GLN A 235 0.43 -11.18 3.23
C GLN A 235 0.85 -10.44 1.94
N ILE A 236 2.08 -9.93 1.89
CA ILE A 236 2.62 -9.27 0.70
C ILE A 236 2.70 -10.26 -0.48
N LYS A 237 3.18 -11.49 -0.24
CA LYS A 237 3.21 -12.54 -1.28
C LYS A 237 1.81 -12.85 -1.83
N LYS A 238 0.84 -13.10 -0.95
CA LYS A 238 -0.56 -13.34 -1.35
C LYS A 238 -1.14 -12.18 -2.15
N SER A 239 -0.88 -10.94 -1.73
CA SER A 239 -1.30 -9.77 -2.49
C SER A 239 -0.65 -9.78 -3.88
N LYS A 240 0.67 -9.96 -3.97
CA LYS A 240 1.39 -9.98 -5.26
C LYS A 240 0.83 -11.05 -6.21
N GLU A 241 0.55 -12.25 -5.72
CA GLU A 241 -0.09 -13.34 -6.48
C GLU A 241 -1.48 -12.93 -6.98
N GLN A 242 -2.35 -12.41 -6.11
CA GLN A 242 -3.68 -11.95 -6.50
C GLN A 242 -3.63 -10.84 -7.57
N TRP A 243 -2.66 -9.92 -7.48
CA TRP A 243 -2.49 -8.87 -8.48
C TRP A 243 -2.01 -9.44 -9.83
N LYS A 244 -1.12 -10.44 -9.81
CA LYS A 244 -0.71 -11.17 -11.02
C LYS A 244 -1.88 -11.92 -11.66
N GLU A 245 -2.66 -12.66 -10.88
CA GLU A 245 -3.85 -13.37 -11.36
C GLU A 245 -4.87 -12.42 -11.98
N ARG A 246 -5.10 -11.26 -11.35
CA ARG A 246 -5.98 -10.22 -11.91
C ARG A 246 -5.46 -9.69 -13.24
N ALA A 247 -4.16 -9.43 -13.35
CA ALA A 247 -3.56 -8.96 -14.60
C ALA A 247 -3.71 -10.00 -15.71
N GLN A 248 -3.37 -11.27 -15.44
CA GLN A 248 -3.54 -12.39 -16.37
C GLN A 248 -5.00 -12.58 -16.79
N LYS A 249 -5.94 -12.47 -15.86
CA LYS A 249 -7.38 -12.56 -16.17
C LYS A 249 -7.83 -11.45 -17.10
N ILE A 250 -7.37 -10.22 -16.86
CA ILE A 250 -7.69 -9.07 -17.72
C ILE A 250 -7.11 -9.29 -19.12
N GLU A 251 -5.84 -9.68 -19.22
CA GLU A 251 -5.17 -9.94 -20.49
C GLU A 251 -5.85 -11.08 -21.27
N HIS A 252 -6.18 -12.18 -20.59
CA HIS A 252 -6.92 -13.29 -21.18
C HIS A 252 -8.29 -12.82 -21.72
N GLN A 253 -9.04 -12.03 -20.94
CA GLN A 253 -10.33 -11.49 -21.40
C GLN A 253 -10.18 -10.55 -22.62
N GLN A 254 -9.12 -9.74 -22.66
CA GLN A 254 -8.84 -8.88 -23.82
C GLN A 254 -8.50 -9.73 -25.05
N LYS A 255 -7.61 -10.72 -24.90
CA LYS A 255 -7.24 -11.66 -25.96
C LYS A 255 -8.43 -12.44 -26.49
N GLN A 256 -9.31 -12.95 -25.62
CA GLN A 256 -10.53 -13.66 -26.03
C GLN A 256 -11.46 -12.75 -26.84
N ARG A 257 -11.74 -11.53 -26.37
CA ARG A 257 -12.57 -10.56 -27.13
C ARG A 257 -11.96 -10.19 -28.49
N GLN A 258 -10.63 -10.05 -28.55
CA GLN A 258 -9.95 -9.80 -29.83
C GLN A 258 -10.04 -11.02 -30.77
N LYS A 259 -9.86 -12.24 -30.26
CA LYS A 259 -10.05 -13.49 -31.02
C LYS A 259 -11.46 -13.61 -31.57
N GLU A 260 -12.48 -13.39 -30.74
CA GLU A 260 -13.89 -13.39 -31.17
C GLU A 260 -14.15 -12.34 -32.27
N ARG A 261 -13.61 -11.12 -32.11
CA ARG A 261 -13.75 -10.06 -33.11
C ARG A 261 -13.09 -10.44 -34.43
N THR A 262 -11.87 -10.96 -34.39
CA THR A 262 -11.14 -11.38 -35.61
C THR A 262 -11.83 -12.55 -36.31
N ALA A 263 -12.35 -13.53 -35.56
CA ALA A 263 -13.15 -14.63 -36.10
C ALA A 263 -14.43 -14.10 -36.80
N ASN A 264 -15.20 -13.23 -36.12
CA ASN A 264 -16.40 -12.63 -36.69
C ASN A 264 -16.14 -11.81 -37.97
N ILE A 265 -15.00 -11.11 -38.04
CA ILE A 265 -14.59 -10.37 -39.24
C ILE A 265 -14.25 -11.35 -40.38
N LYS A 266 -13.49 -12.41 -40.10
CA LYS A 266 -13.17 -13.47 -41.08
C LYS A 266 -14.44 -14.13 -41.61
N ASP A 267 -15.35 -14.50 -40.73
CA ASP A 267 -16.64 -15.11 -41.10
C ASP A 267 -17.47 -14.16 -41.96
N ARG A 268 -17.52 -12.87 -41.64
CA ARG A 268 -18.21 -11.86 -42.46
C ARG A 268 -17.56 -11.74 -43.85
N ALA A 269 -16.24 -11.77 -43.94
CA ALA A 269 -15.52 -11.74 -45.21
C ALA A 269 -15.81 -12.99 -46.06
N GLN A 270 -15.77 -14.18 -45.46
CA GLN A 270 -16.09 -15.44 -46.14
C GLN A 270 -17.55 -15.49 -46.58
N LYS A 271 -18.50 -15.07 -45.73
CA LYS A 271 -19.92 -14.96 -46.10
C LYS A 271 -20.15 -14.03 -47.29
N LYS A 272 -19.43 -12.90 -47.37
CA LYS A 272 -19.49 -12.00 -48.54
C LYS A 272 -18.96 -12.68 -49.81
N LYS A 273 -17.81 -13.37 -49.74
CA LYS A 273 -17.25 -14.14 -50.86
C LYS A 273 -18.22 -15.22 -51.34
N ASN A 274 -18.73 -16.04 -50.41
CA ASN A 274 -19.70 -17.10 -50.71
C ASN A 274 -21.00 -16.56 -51.31
N THR A 275 -21.48 -15.41 -50.83
CA THR A 275 -22.68 -14.75 -51.41
C THR A 275 -22.42 -14.27 -52.84
N LYS A 276 -21.22 -13.71 -53.12
CA LYS A 276 -20.82 -13.32 -54.47
C LYS A 276 -20.72 -14.52 -55.40
N LEU A 277 -20.08 -15.61 -54.97
CA LEU A 277 -20.00 -16.88 -55.71
C LEU A 277 -21.40 -17.44 -56.00
N LYS A 278 -22.28 -17.53 -55.01
CA LYS A 278 -23.68 -17.97 -55.19
C LYS A 278 -24.45 -17.09 -56.19
N ARG A 279 -24.25 -15.77 -56.17
CA ARG A 279 -24.87 -14.85 -57.14
C ARG A 279 -24.34 -15.05 -58.56
N MET A 280 -23.04 -15.29 -58.72
CA MET A 280 -22.45 -15.58 -60.02
C MET A 280 -22.92 -16.95 -60.57
N ALA A 281 -23.04 -17.95 -59.70
CA ALA A 281 -23.54 -19.28 -60.06
C ALA A 281 -24.99 -19.22 -60.56
N LYS A 282 -25.87 -18.53 -59.82
CA LYS A 282 -27.26 -18.28 -60.23
C LYS A 282 -27.38 -17.54 -61.56
N LYS A 283 -26.38 -16.74 -61.90
CA LYS A 283 -26.33 -15.97 -63.15
C LYS A 283 -25.75 -16.78 -64.32
N GLY A 284 -25.33 -18.04 -64.11
CA GLY A 284 -24.70 -18.88 -65.13
C GLY A 284 -23.26 -18.52 -65.46
N ARG A 285 -22.59 -17.70 -64.64
CA ARG A 285 -21.20 -17.25 -64.86
C ARG A 285 -20.17 -18.00 -64.00
N VAL A 286 -20.48 -19.20 -63.50
CA VAL A 286 -19.53 -19.97 -62.68
C VAL A 286 -18.98 -21.15 -63.49
N ILE A 287 -17.66 -21.13 -63.64
CA ILE A 287 -16.82 -22.14 -64.28
C ILE A 287 -16.75 -23.36 -63.34
N PRO A 288 -17.11 -24.57 -63.79
CA PRO A 288 -16.89 -25.79 -63.04
C PRO A 288 -15.39 -26.01 -62.78
N GLY A 289 -14.96 -26.09 -61.52
CA GLY A 289 -13.59 -26.51 -61.16
C GLY A 289 -12.83 -25.74 -60.07
N PHE A 290 -13.45 -24.78 -59.36
CA PHE A 290 -12.88 -24.11 -58.18
C PHE A 290 -13.93 -23.79 -57.12
#